data_AF-A0A382MI03-F1
#
_entry.id   AF-A0A382MI03-F1
#
_cell.length_a   1.000
_cell.length_b   1.000
_cell.length_c   1.000
_cell.angle_alpha   90.00
_cell.angle_beta   90.00
_cell.angle_gamma   90.00
#
_symmetry.space_group_name_H-M   'P 1'
#
loop_
_entity.id
_entity.type
_entity.pdbx_description
1 polymer ?
#
loop_
_entity_poly.entity_id
_entity_poly.type
_entity_poly.pdbx_seq_one_letter_code
_entity_poly.pdbx_strand_id
1 'polypeptide(L)' 'HRDSVEVVKEKLRQQLQQQGEITVSEFRELIGSNRRYALALLNRFDGEGFTVRRGDLRALR' A
#
# COMPACT_ATOMS: atom_id res chain seq x y z
N HIS A 1 -1.61 16.56 -7.85
CA HIS A 1 -0.61 15.52 -8.10
C HIS A 1 -1.28 14.14 -7.99
N ARG A 2 -2.19 13.84 -8.93
CA ARG A 2 -2.97 12.59 -8.93
C ARG A 2 -2.12 11.43 -9.43
N ASP A 3 -1.21 11.74 -10.35
CA ASP A 3 -0.31 10.81 -11.03
C ASP A 3 0.59 10.04 -10.06
N SER A 4 1.12 10.69 -9.03
CA SER A 4 2.01 10.01 -8.07
C SER A 4 1.31 9.05 -7.13
N VAL A 5 0.01 9.25 -6.84
CA VAL A 5 -0.77 8.29 -6.04
C VAL A 5 -1.08 7.04 -6.86
N GLU A 6 -1.43 7.20 -8.13
CA GLU A 6 -1.68 6.06 -9.03
C GLU A 6 -0.41 5.25 -9.26
N VAL A 7 0.75 5.89 -9.43
CA VAL A 7 2.05 5.19 -9.52
C VAL A 7 2.32 4.37 -8.26
N VAL A 8 2.04 4.91 -7.08
CA VAL A 8 2.21 4.18 -5.81
C VAL A 8 1.22 3.01 -5.71
N LYS A 9 -0.03 3.22 -6.11
CA LYS A 9 -1.06 2.17 -6.11
C LYS A 9 -0.66 1.01 -7.03
N GLU A 10 -0.10 1.31 -8.19
CA GLU A 10 0.38 0.31 -9.14
C GLU A 10 1.59 -0.47 -8.59
N LYS A 11 2.57 0.21 -7.97
CA LYS A 11 3.68 -0.48 -7.27
C LYS A 11 3.17 -1.42 -6.18
N LEU A 12 2.20 -0.97 -5.38
CA LEU A 12 1.57 -1.78 -4.35
C LEU A 12 0.86 -2.99 -4.95
N ARG A 13 0.13 -2.82 -6.05
CA ARG A 13 -0.51 -3.92 -6.78
C ARG A 13 0.50 -4.98 -7.19
N GLN A 14 1.59 -4.57 -7.83
CA GLN A 14 2.64 -5.48 -8.31
C GLN A 14 3.28 -6.23 -7.14
N GLN A 15 3.59 -5.54 -6.04
CA GLN A 15 4.15 -6.15 -4.85
C GLN A 15 3.21 -7.21 -4.26
N LEU A 16 1.93 -6.89 -4.12
CA LEU A 16 0.92 -7.80 -3.57
C LEU A 16 0.59 -8.95 -4.52
N GLN A 17 0.68 -8.77 -5.84
CA GLN A 17 0.55 -9.87 -6.79
C GLN A 17 1.71 -10.86 -6.71
N GLN A 18 2.91 -10.40 -6.35
CA GLN A 18 4.10 -11.25 -6.24
C GLN A 18 4.22 -11.92 -4.86
N GLN A 19 3.93 -11.21 -3.78
CA GLN A 19 4.17 -11.67 -2.40
C GLN A 19 2.88 -12.03 -1.64
N GLY A 20 1.71 -11.66 -2.17
CA GLY A 20 0.40 -11.88 -1.54
C GLY A 20 0.05 -10.84 -0.48
N GLU A 21 0.99 -10.51 0.40
CA GLU A 21 0.77 -9.60 1.52
C GLU A 21 1.95 -8.63 1.71
N ILE A 22 1.71 -7.51 2.40
CA ILE A 22 2.74 -6.50 2.71
C ILE A 22 2.51 -5.87 4.08
N THR A 23 3.58 -5.61 4.81
CA THR A 23 3.56 -4.81 6.04
C THR A 23 3.60 -3.31 5.74
N VAL A 24 3.26 -2.49 6.74
CA VAL A 24 3.44 -1.02 6.64
C VAL A 24 4.91 -0.63 6.43
N SER A 25 5.85 -1.38 7.02
CA SER A 25 7.28 -1.09 6.93
C SER A 25 7.83 -1.36 5.54
N GLU A 26 7.46 -2.50 4.95
CA GLU A 26 7.83 -2.83 3.56
C GLU A 26 7.18 -1.86 2.57
N PHE A 27 5.91 -1.50 2.78
CA PHE A 27 5.26 -0.50 1.93
C PHE A 27 5.96 0.85 1.99
N ARG A 28 6.34 1.31 3.20
CA ARG A 28 7.11 2.55 3.39
C ARG A 28 8.41 2.53 2.59
N GLU A 29 9.13 1.41 2.61
CA GLU A 29 10.38 1.22 1.88
C GLU A 29 10.14 1.19 0.37
N LEU A 30 9.11 0.47 -0.09
CA LEU A 30 8.71 0.40 -1.50
C LEU A 30 8.45 1.78 -2.12
N ILE A 31 7.85 2.69 -1.37
CA ILE A 31 7.51 4.04 -1.84
C ILE A 31 8.56 5.10 -1.46
N GLY A 32 9.61 4.71 -0.73
CA GLY A 32 10.67 5.62 -0.28
C GLY A 32 10.13 6.80 0.55
N SER A 33 9.18 6.56 1.44
CA SER A 33 8.53 7.62 2.23
C SER A 33 8.66 7.41 3.74
N ASN A 34 8.01 8.27 4.54
CA ASN A 34 7.92 8.09 5.98
C ASN A 34 6.65 7.31 6.37
N ARG A 35 6.61 6.83 7.62
CA ARG A 35 5.51 6.00 8.13
C ARG A 35 4.16 6.72 8.09
N ARG A 36 4.11 8.04 8.34
CA ARG A 36 2.87 8.82 8.34
C ARG A 36 2.24 8.84 6.94
N TYR A 37 3.03 9.09 5.89
CA TYR A 37 2.55 9.08 4.51
C TYR A 37 2.18 7.68 4.04
N ALA A 38 3.00 6.67 4.35
CA ALA A 38 2.70 5.27 4.04
C ALA A 38 1.35 4.83 4.64
N LEU A 39 1.12 5.11 5.93
CA LEU A 39 -0.14 4.80 6.60
C LEU A 39 -1.33 5.56 5.99
N ALA A 40 -1.17 6.85 5.68
CA ALA A 40 -2.24 7.64 5.08
C ALA A 40 -2.69 7.07 3.73
N LEU A 41 -1.73 6.67 2.88
CA LEU A 41 -2.02 6.05 1.58
C LEU A 41 -2.66 4.68 1.73
N LEU A 42 -2.10 3.82 2.60
CA LEU A 42 -2.68 2.50 2.87
C LEU A 42 -4.11 2.60 3.41
N ASN A 43 -4.38 3.51 4.36
CA ASN A 43 -5.73 3.71 4.89
C ASN A 43 -6.70 4.19 3.80
N ARG A 44 -6.23 5.05 2.88
CA ARG A 44 -7.02 5.47 1.72
C ARG A 44 -7.33 4.27 0.82
N PHE A 45 -6.34 3.45 0.50
CA PHE A 45 -6.53 2.27 -0.34
C PHE A 45 -7.42 1.20 0.30
N ASP A 46 -7.33 1.03 1.62
CA ASP A 46 -8.23 0.18 2.40
C ASP A 46 -9.68 0.71 2.29
N GLY A 47 -9.88 2.03 2.44
CA GLY A 47 -11.19 2.68 2.30
C GLY A 47 -11.76 2.65 0.89
N GLU A 48 -10.91 2.63 -0.14
CA GLU A 48 -11.30 2.42 -1.54
C GLU A 48 -11.59 0.94 -1.87
N GLY A 49 -11.34 0.02 -0.93
CA GLY A 49 -11.50 -1.42 -1.15
C GLY A 49 -10.43 -2.05 -2.03
N PHE A 50 -9.30 -1.37 -2.26
CA PHE A 50 -8.17 -1.90 -3.03
C PHE A 50 -7.35 -2.91 -2.22
N THR A 51 -7.16 -2.63 -0.93
CA THR A 51 -6.49 -3.52 0.01
C THR A 51 -7.41 -3.87 1.19
N VAL A 52 -7.08 -4.95 1.88
CA VAL A 52 -7.71 -5.32 3.14
C VAL A 52 -6.62 -5.55 4.20
N ARG A 53 -6.83 -4.96 5.38
CA ARG A 53 -5.92 -5.11 6.51
C ARG A 53 -6.23 -6.38 7.30
N ARG A 54 -5.20 -7.19 7.56
CA ARG A 54 -5.22 -8.41 8.37
C ARG A 54 -4.12 -8.31 9.44
N GLY A 55 -4.44 -7.70 10.58
CA GLY A 55 -3.45 -7.42 11.62
C GLY A 55 -2.42 -6.38 11.16
N ASP A 56 -1.16 -6.78 11.05
CA ASP A 56 -0.05 -5.93 10.60
C ASP A 56 0.22 -6.02 9.08
N LEU A 57 -0.48 -6.93 8.40
CA LEU A 57 -0.36 -7.19 6.98
C LEU A 57 -1.54 -6.57 6.22
N ARG A 58 -1.31 -6.34 4.92
CA ARG A 58 -2.33 -5.98 3.95
C ARG A 58 -2.22 -6.88 2.73
N ALA A 59 -3.37 -7.29 2.22
CA ALA A 59 -3.48 -8.06 0.98
C ALA A 59 -4.35 -7.29 -0.02
N LEU A 60 -4.30 -7.66 -1.29
CA LEU A 60 -5.34 -7.26 -2.25
C LEU A 60 -6.69 -7.81 -1.77
N ARG A 61 -7.74 -7.00 -1.93
CA ARG A 61 -9.11 -7.44 -1.61
C ARG A 61 -9.62 -8.44 -2.64
#